data_AF-A0A7Y2TDH2-F1
#
_entry.id   AF-A0A7Y2TDH2-F1
#
_cell.length_a   1.000
_cell.length_b   1.000
_cell.length_c   1.000
_cell.angle_alpha   90.00
_cell.angle_beta   90.00
_cell.angle_gamma   90.00
#
_symmetry.space_group_name_H-M   'P 1'
#
loop_
_entity.id
_entity.type
_entity.pdbx_description
1 polymer ?
#
loop_
_entity_poly.entity_id
_entity_poly.type
_entity_poly.pdbx_seq_one_letter_code
_entity_poly.pdbx_strand_id
1 'polypeptide(L)'
;MKFFLSALALLFSISFFGCSNLDDSSPIAPELSKPLLNPNDISFNYEYLQCFSNVMVDYFGEVPDQDGVLEIRVAQAHWPSNFGHLYAVLEYREDAGFCETQMLFINKPTTYNFTIPDVELNNLEDVKLFAFCLSDDMLVEPPYTYKTCFEELDVANWQAKQGEITIELDNLKSGLGDTFVEIQIKDGRFLTFVEKPDGTEIIIPKFGDLDITGVNIYALFE
;
A
#
# COMPACT_ATOMS: atom_id res chain seq x y z
N MET A 1 -16.11 48.43 -39.44
CA MET A 1 -16.25 48.08 -38.01
C MET A 1 -16.66 46.62 -37.73
N LYS A 2 -16.46 45.67 -38.67
CA LYS A 2 -16.67 44.21 -38.44
C LYS A 2 -15.40 43.38 -38.52
N PHE A 3 -14.33 43.90 -39.13
CA PHE A 3 -13.03 43.21 -39.24
C PHE A 3 -12.14 43.34 -37.99
N PHE A 4 -12.38 44.33 -37.11
CA PHE A 4 -11.58 44.51 -35.89
C PHE A 4 -12.01 43.61 -34.72
N LEU A 5 -13.26 43.12 -34.72
CA LEU A 5 -13.75 42.21 -33.68
C LEU A 5 -13.28 40.76 -33.89
N SER A 6 -13.01 40.36 -35.14
CA SER A 6 -12.57 39.00 -35.47
C SER A 6 -11.09 38.74 -35.14
N ALA A 7 -10.26 39.79 -35.13
CA ALA A 7 -8.84 39.66 -34.78
C ALA A 7 -8.59 39.56 -33.26
N LEU A 8 -9.51 40.06 -32.42
CA LEU A 8 -9.38 39.99 -30.97
C LEU A 8 -9.75 38.61 -30.40
N ALA A 9 -10.63 37.86 -31.09
CA ALA A 9 -11.05 36.53 -30.67
C ALA A 9 -9.98 35.44 -30.89
N LEU A 10 -8.99 35.68 -31.76
CA LEU A 10 -7.90 34.73 -32.02
C LEU A 10 -6.69 34.91 -31.09
N LEU A 11 -6.64 36.00 -30.33
CA LEU A 11 -5.57 36.31 -29.36
C LEU A 11 -5.82 35.70 -27.96
N PHE A 12 -7.03 35.21 -27.68
CA PHE A 12 -7.36 34.55 -26.41
C PHE A 12 -7.11 33.03 -26.39
N SER A 13 -6.68 32.45 -27.51
CA SER A 13 -6.52 30.99 -27.66
C SER A 13 -5.08 30.46 -27.49
N ILE A 14 -4.12 31.26 -27.02
CA ILE A 14 -2.69 30.85 -26.90
C ILE A 14 -2.06 31.18 -25.53
N SER A 15 -2.81 31.07 -24.43
CA SER A 15 -2.24 31.33 -23.09
C SER A 15 -2.64 30.31 -22.02
N PHE A 16 -2.70 29.03 -22.37
CA PHE A 16 -2.84 27.93 -21.40
C PHE A 16 -1.87 26.77 -21.67
N PHE A 17 -0.60 27.09 -21.90
CA PHE A 17 0.50 26.14 -21.68
C PHE A 17 1.42 26.72 -20.61
N GLY A 18 1.23 26.24 -19.38
CA GLY A 18 1.98 26.63 -18.20
C GLY A 18 1.65 25.75 -17.00
N CYS A 19 1.52 24.44 -17.21
CA CYS A 19 2.01 23.46 -16.23
C CYS A 19 3.53 23.64 -16.17
N SER A 20 4.26 23.54 -15.08
CA SER A 20 3.98 23.15 -13.71
C SER A 20 5.37 23.13 -13.06
N ASN A 21 5.75 24.15 -12.30
CA ASN A 21 6.79 23.91 -11.30
C ASN A 21 6.04 23.43 -10.05
N LEU A 22 5.72 22.14 -10.07
CA LEU A 22 5.55 21.38 -8.83
C LEU A 22 6.98 21.21 -8.31
N ASP A 23 7.35 22.05 -7.35
CA ASP A 23 8.43 21.69 -6.45
C ASP A 23 8.01 20.38 -5.77
N ASP A 24 8.75 19.31 -6.05
CA ASP A 24 8.72 18.01 -5.35
C ASP A 24 9.26 18.16 -3.92
N SER A 25 8.69 19.08 -3.15
CA SER A 25 8.78 19.01 -1.70
C SER A 25 7.63 18.14 -1.23
N SER A 26 7.95 16.87 -0.98
CA SER A 26 7.12 15.90 -0.26
C SER A 26 6.26 16.59 0.80
N PRO A 27 4.98 16.24 0.95
CA PRO A 27 4.12 16.89 1.94
C PRO A 27 4.70 16.64 3.33
N ILE A 28 5.28 17.68 3.92
CA ILE A 28 5.73 17.76 5.31
C ILE A 28 4.64 17.09 6.17
N ALA A 29 5.04 16.07 6.94
CA ALA A 29 4.16 15.43 7.90
C ALA A 29 3.63 16.48 8.89
N PRO A 30 2.30 16.67 9.03
CA PRO A 30 1.79 17.36 10.20
C PRO A 30 2.10 16.46 11.39
N GLU A 31 2.76 17.02 12.41
CA GLU A 31 2.90 16.41 13.73
C GLU A 31 1.51 16.27 14.36
N LEU A 32 0.76 15.23 13.97
CA LEU A 32 -0.35 14.76 14.79
C LEU A 32 0.27 13.94 15.91
N SER A 33 0.46 14.62 17.03
CA SER A 33 0.84 14.03 18.30
C SER A 33 -0.17 12.95 18.71
N LYS A 34 0.10 11.68 18.33
CA LYS A 34 -0.30 10.56 19.19
C LYS A 34 0.30 10.86 20.58
N PRO A 35 -0.41 10.58 21.68
CA PRO A 35 0.16 10.78 23.01
C PRO A 35 1.54 10.12 23.05
N LEU A 36 2.55 10.90 23.47
CA LEU A 36 3.94 10.46 23.56
C LEU A 36 4.02 9.19 24.41
N LEU A 37 3.90 8.03 23.75
CA LEU A 37 4.52 6.81 24.23
C LEU A 37 5.98 7.16 24.43
N ASN A 38 6.49 6.87 25.62
CA ASN A 38 7.88 7.12 25.96
C ASN A 38 8.75 6.57 24.80
N PRO A 39 9.49 7.40 24.05
CA PRO A 39 10.18 6.97 22.82
C PRO A 39 11.27 5.90 23.05
N ASN A 40 11.49 5.52 24.32
CA ASN A 40 12.38 4.43 24.72
C ASN A 40 11.67 3.08 24.92
N ASP A 41 10.34 3.00 24.85
CA ASP A 41 9.60 1.78 25.24
C ASP A 41 8.98 1.01 24.05
N ILE A 42 8.83 1.61 22.87
CA ILE A 42 8.29 0.92 21.68
C ILE A 42 9.02 1.42 20.43
N SER A 43 9.84 0.57 19.81
CA SER A 43 10.43 0.81 18.49
C SER A 43 9.57 0.09 17.46
N PHE A 44 8.92 0.86 16.59
CA PHE A 44 8.23 0.29 15.42
C PHE A 44 9.22 0.05 14.28
N ASN A 45 8.86 -0.88 13.39
CA ASN A 45 9.69 -1.22 12.23
C ASN A 45 9.67 -0.15 11.13
N TYR A 46 8.66 0.72 11.12
CA TYR A 46 8.50 1.83 10.18
C TYR A 46 8.02 3.10 10.86
N GLU A 47 8.20 4.21 10.17
CA GLU A 47 7.58 5.48 10.56
C GLU A 47 6.06 5.43 10.34
N TYR A 48 5.32 6.06 11.23
CA TYR A 48 3.87 6.23 11.06
C TYR A 48 3.54 6.87 9.71
N LEU A 49 2.60 6.28 8.97
CA LEU A 49 2.20 6.64 7.62
C LEU A 49 3.24 6.38 6.52
N GLN A 50 4.27 5.58 6.80
CA GLN A 50 5.17 5.09 5.77
C GLN A 50 4.36 4.39 4.67
N CYS A 51 4.51 4.87 3.44
CA CYS A 51 3.81 4.36 2.26
C CYS A 51 4.68 3.33 1.53
N PHE A 52 4.02 2.33 0.96
CA PHE A 52 4.61 1.29 0.15
C PHE A 52 3.95 1.34 -1.24
N SER A 53 4.79 1.38 -2.27
CA SER A 53 4.34 1.57 -3.65
C SER A 53 3.83 0.25 -4.22
N ASN A 54 2.67 0.28 -4.87
CA ASN A 54 2.17 -0.87 -5.61
C ASN A 54 3.15 -1.24 -6.74
N VAL A 55 3.49 -2.52 -6.84
CA VAL A 55 4.34 -3.09 -7.89
C VAL A 55 3.46 -3.95 -8.80
N MET A 56 3.40 -3.59 -10.07
CA MET A 56 2.54 -4.26 -11.04
C MET A 56 3.02 -5.69 -11.33
N VAL A 57 2.20 -6.68 -10.96
CA VAL A 57 2.44 -8.09 -11.28
C VAL A 57 1.99 -8.37 -12.72
N ASP A 58 2.88 -8.92 -13.54
CA ASP A 58 2.59 -9.30 -14.92
C ASP A 58 2.04 -10.72 -15.01
N TYR A 59 2.53 -11.59 -14.12
CA TYR A 59 2.19 -13.00 -14.08
C TYR A 59 2.38 -13.54 -12.68
N PHE A 60 1.46 -14.40 -12.27
CA PHE A 60 1.65 -15.30 -11.14
C PHE A 60 1.09 -16.69 -11.50
N GLY A 61 1.65 -17.74 -10.93
CA GLY A 61 1.18 -19.10 -11.16
C GLY A 61 2.09 -20.16 -10.54
N GLU A 62 1.65 -21.42 -10.58
CA GLU A 62 2.44 -22.53 -10.05
C GLU A 62 3.71 -22.77 -10.87
N VAL A 63 4.83 -23.05 -10.18
CA VAL A 63 6.04 -23.53 -10.83
C VAL A 63 5.82 -24.97 -11.29
N PRO A 64 6.09 -25.31 -12.57
CA PRO A 64 5.95 -26.68 -13.05
C PRO A 64 6.73 -27.69 -12.20
N ASP A 65 6.09 -28.80 -11.88
CA ASP A 65 6.62 -29.91 -11.08
C ASP A 65 7.03 -29.52 -9.64
N GLN A 66 6.53 -28.40 -9.11
CA GLN A 66 6.76 -27.94 -7.73
C GLN A 66 5.46 -27.51 -7.06
N ASP A 67 4.76 -28.48 -6.48
CA ASP A 67 3.50 -28.28 -5.77
C ASP A 67 3.63 -27.20 -4.68
N GLY A 68 2.72 -26.22 -4.71
CA GLY A 68 2.64 -25.16 -3.70
C GLY A 68 3.76 -24.10 -3.80
N VAL A 69 4.45 -24.02 -4.94
CA VAL A 69 5.43 -22.95 -5.20
C VAL A 69 4.84 -21.93 -6.17
N LEU A 70 4.53 -20.74 -5.66
CA LEU A 70 4.05 -19.61 -6.45
C LEU A 70 5.23 -18.93 -7.17
N GLU A 71 5.23 -18.89 -8.49
CA GLU A 71 6.06 -17.98 -9.29
C GLU A 71 5.37 -16.63 -9.41
N ILE A 72 6.12 -15.54 -9.23
CA ILE A 72 5.67 -14.17 -9.49
C ILE A 72 6.65 -13.49 -10.43
N ARG A 73 6.12 -12.88 -11.49
CA ARG A 73 6.88 -12.07 -12.44
C ARG A 73 6.35 -10.66 -12.47
N VAL A 74 7.25 -9.71 -12.34
CA VAL A 74 6.99 -8.27 -12.46
C VAL A 74 7.58 -7.78 -13.78
N ALA A 75 6.88 -6.89 -14.49
CA ALA A 75 7.45 -6.21 -15.66
C ALA A 75 8.77 -5.56 -15.28
N GLN A 76 9.85 -5.83 -16.03
CA GLN A 76 11.13 -5.19 -15.74
C GLN A 76 11.04 -3.65 -15.72
N ALA A 77 10.15 -3.07 -16.54
CA ALA A 77 9.89 -1.63 -16.56
C ALA A 77 9.22 -1.08 -15.28
N HIS A 78 8.57 -1.95 -14.50
CA HIS A 78 7.89 -1.61 -13.25
C HIS A 78 8.60 -2.17 -12.01
N TRP A 79 9.74 -2.83 -12.19
CA TRP A 79 10.56 -3.30 -11.09
C TRP A 79 11.24 -2.09 -10.41
N PRO A 80 11.01 -1.86 -9.10
CA PRO A 80 11.61 -0.72 -8.42
C PRO A 80 13.15 -0.86 -8.43
N SER A 81 13.84 0.17 -8.90
CA SER A 81 15.31 0.17 -8.96
C SER A 81 15.95 0.19 -7.56
N ASN A 82 15.27 0.80 -6.59
CA ASN A 82 15.75 0.94 -5.22
C ASN A 82 14.63 0.68 -4.21
N PHE A 83 14.55 -0.56 -3.72
CA PHE A 83 13.63 -0.94 -2.65
C PHE A 83 14.34 -1.79 -1.59
N GLY A 84 13.85 -1.68 -0.36
CA GLY A 84 14.36 -2.40 0.81
C GLY A 84 13.77 -3.80 0.95
N HIS A 85 12.45 -3.93 0.75
CA HIS A 85 11.73 -5.20 0.85
C HIS A 85 10.33 -5.09 0.21
N LEU A 86 9.68 -6.23 0.00
CA LEU A 86 8.34 -6.39 -0.55
C LEU A 86 7.39 -7.04 0.45
N TYR A 87 6.12 -6.68 0.31
CA TYR A 87 4.97 -7.39 0.83
C TYR A 87 4.19 -7.97 -0.35
N ALA A 88 3.66 -9.18 -0.18
CA ALA A 88 2.68 -9.77 -1.08
C ALA A 88 1.33 -9.88 -0.38
N VAL A 89 0.26 -9.44 -1.03
CA VAL A 89 -1.12 -9.75 -0.62
C VAL A 89 -1.64 -10.79 -1.59
N LEU A 90 -2.02 -11.95 -1.05
CA LEU A 90 -2.59 -13.07 -1.76
C LEU A 90 -4.10 -13.04 -1.54
N GLU A 91 -4.89 -12.98 -2.62
CA GLU A 91 -6.35 -13.02 -2.55
C GLU A 91 -6.87 -14.37 -3.06
N TYR A 92 -7.64 -15.06 -2.22
CA TYR A 92 -8.22 -16.36 -2.51
C TYR A 92 -9.73 -16.24 -2.63
N ARG A 93 -10.35 -16.89 -3.62
CA ARG A 93 -11.82 -16.96 -3.73
C ARG A 93 -12.35 -18.22 -3.08
N GLU A 94 -13.23 -18.06 -2.11
CA GLU A 94 -14.00 -19.16 -1.56
C GLU A 94 -15.25 -19.47 -2.40
N ASP A 95 -15.74 -20.71 -2.31
CA ASP A 95 -16.92 -21.21 -3.03
C ASP A 95 -18.20 -20.38 -2.82
N ALA A 96 -18.29 -19.66 -1.70
CA ALA A 96 -19.43 -18.81 -1.35
C ALA A 96 -19.32 -17.36 -1.86
N GLY A 97 -18.27 -17.03 -2.62
CA GLY A 97 -18.02 -15.70 -3.15
C GLY A 97 -17.38 -14.74 -2.15
N PHE A 98 -16.87 -15.24 -1.02
CA PHE A 98 -16.00 -14.49 -0.12
C PHE A 98 -14.56 -14.55 -0.63
N CYS A 99 -13.80 -13.49 -0.36
CA CYS A 99 -12.36 -13.51 -0.62
C CYS A 99 -11.63 -13.55 0.73
N GLU A 100 -10.79 -14.57 0.93
CA GLU A 100 -9.82 -14.58 2.03
C GLU A 100 -8.56 -13.87 1.53
N THR A 101 -8.01 -12.93 2.30
CA THR A 101 -6.75 -12.29 1.94
C THR A 101 -5.67 -12.52 2.99
N GLN A 102 -4.45 -12.76 2.51
CA GLN A 102 -3.29 -12.99 3.36
C GLN A 102 -2.15 -12.08 2.92
N MET A 103 -1.59 -11.30 3.85
CA MET A 103 -0.39 -10.51 3.57
C MET A 103 0.86 -11.22 4.11
N LEU A 104 1.89 -11.30 3.28
CA LEU A 104 3.17 -11.94 3.57
C LEU A 104 4.33 -10.95 3.39
N PHE A 105 5.30 -10.97 4.31
CA PHE A 105 6.58 -10.31 4.10
C PHE A 105 7.50 -11.16 3.21
N ILE A 106 7.91 -10.64 2.05
CA ILE A 106 8.69 -11.37 1.03
C ILE A 106 10.18 -10.97 1.05
N ASN A 107 10.55 -9.97 1.86
CA ASN A 107 11.91 -9.42 1.91
C ASN A 107 12.32 -8.84 0.53
N LYS A 108 13.61 -8.82 0.18
CA LYS A 108 14.14 -8.29 -1.08
C LYS A 108 14.50 -9.40 -2.06
N PRO A 109 13.64 -9.74 -3.05
CA PRO A 109 14.04 -10.64 -4.12
C PRO A 109 15.22 -10.07 -4.92
N THR A 110 16.07 -10.96 -5.43
CA THR A 110 17.24 -10.58 -6.23
C THR A 110 16.90 -10.26 -7.68
N THR A 111 15.74 -10.71 -8.16
CA THR A 111 15.31 -10.49 -9.54
C THR A 111 13.81 -10.22 -9.62
N TYR A 112 13.36 -9.67 -10.74
CA TYR A 112 11.94 -9.41 -11.04
C TYR A 112 11.11 -10.68 -11.31
N ASN A 113 11.75 -11.85 -11.32
CA ASN A 113 11.10 -13.16 -11.26
C ASN A 113 11.54 -13.88 -9.98
N PHE A 114 10.60 -14.22 -9.12
CA PHE A 114 10.89 -14.88 -7.86
C PHE A 114 9.77 -15.84 -7.47
N THR A 115 10.05 -16.69 -6.49
CA THR A 115 9.10 -17.69 -6.03
C THR A 115 8.80 -17.56 -4.54
N ILE A 116 7.57 -17.90 -4.16
CA ILE A 116 7.13 -18.03 -2.78
C ILE A 116 6.73 -19.51 -2.59
N PRO A 117 7.50 -20.29 -1.82
CA PRO A 117 7.13 -21.68 -1.53
C PRO A 117 5.99 -21.75 -0.52
N ASP A 118 5.38 -22.93 -0.35
CA ASP A 118 4.27 -23.25 0.56
C ASP A 118 3.14 -22.20 0.53
N VAL A 119 2.65 -21.92 -0.67
CA VAL A 119 1.45 -21.13 -0.93
C VAL A 119 0.34 -22.09 -1.37
N GLU A 120 -0.86 -21.95 -0.82
CA GLU A 120 -2.03 -22.66 -1.32
C GLU A 120 -2.40 -22.07 -2.68
N LEU A 121 -2.26 -22.82 -3.77
CA LEU A 121 -2.52 -22.27 -5.12
C LEU A 121 -3.95 -22.52 -5.58
N ASN A 122 -4.66 -23.43 -4.90
CA ASN A 122 -6.06 -23.65 -5.17
C ASN A 122 -6.84 -22.38 -4.80
N ASN A 123 -7.58 -21.85 -5.77
CA ASN A 123 -8.40 -20.65 -5.63
C ASN A 123 -7.64 -19.32 -5.44
N LEU A 124 -6.31 -19.28 -5.62
CA LEU A 124 -5.58 -18.01 -5.68
C LEU A 124 -6.03 -17.21 -6.91
N GLU A 125 -6.57 -16.02 -6.69
CA GLU A 125 -7.19 -15.18 -7.73
C GLU A 125 -6.38 -13.96 -8.11
N ASP A 126 -5.71 -13.35 -7.14
CA ASP A 126 -4.88 -12.17 -7.36
C ASP A 126 -3.66 -12.20 -6.45
N VAL A 127 -2.59 -11.57 -6.93
CA VAL A 127 -1.36 -11.34 -6.18
C VAL A 127 -0.99 -9.88 -6.34
N LYS A 128 -0.98 -9.17 -5.22
CA LYS A 128 -0.58 -7.76 -5.15
C LYS A 128 0.79 -7.67 -4.52
N LEU A 129 1.64 -6.77 -5.00
CA LEU A 129 2.94 -6.51 -4.41
C LEU A 129 3.05 -5.06 -3.97
N PHE A 130 3.62 -4.84 -2.79
CA PHE A 130 3.89 -3.51 -2.25
C PHE A 130 5.35 -3.40 -1.86
N ALA A 131 6.04 -2.38 -2.39
CA ALA A 131 7.46 -2.17 -2.17
C ALA A 131 7.72 -1.00 -1.23
N PHE A 132 8.63 -1.21 -0.28
CA PHE A 132 9.26 -0.12 0.46
C PHE A 132 10.40 0.45 -0.37
N CYS A 133 10.15 1.56 -1.06
CA CYS A 133 11.15 2.24 -1.87
C CYS A 133 12.06 3.08 -0.99
N LEU A 134 13.37 2.99 -1.23
CA LEU A 134 14.37 3.75 -0.48
C LEU A 134 14.72 5.04 -1.23
N SER A 135 14.95 6.12 -0.49
CA SER A 135 15.42 7.38 -1.09
C SER A 135 16.85 7.28 -1.63
N ASP A 136 17.69 6.48 -0.98
CA ASP A 136 19.11 6.29 -1.29
C ASP A 136 19.49 4.80 -1.27
N ASP A 137 20.69 4.43 -1.73
CA ASP A 137 21.23 3.06 -1.72
C ASP A 137 21.55 2.53 -0.30
N MET A 138 20.77 2.94 0.70
CA MET A 138 20.91 2.47 2.07
C MET A 138 20.58 0.98 2.18
N LEU A 139 21.44 0.24 2.86
CA LEU A 139 21.10 -1.10 3.30
C LEU A 139 20.15 -0.98 4.49
N VAL A 140 18.94 -1.52 4.34
CA VAL A 140 17.94 -1.61 5.41
C VAL A 140 17.83 -3.07 5.82
N GLU A 141 17.99 -3.35 7.11
CA GLU A 141 17.77 -4.69 7.64
C GLU A 141 16.29 -5.05 7.51
N PRO A 142 15.95 -6.30 7.12
CA PRO A 142 14.57 -6.71 7.00
C PRO A 142 13.90 -6.71 8.39
N PRO A 143 12.76 -6.03 8.55
CA PRO A 143 12.10 -5.91 9.85
C PRO A 143 11.43 -7.22 10.31
N TYR A 144 11.18 -8.14 9.38
CA TYR A 144 10.56 -9.43 9.67
C TYR A 144 11.31 -10.58 9.00
N THR A 145 11.00 -11.80 9.42
CA THR A 145 11.50 -13.00 8.76
C THR A 145 10.73 -13.24 7.46
N TYR A 146 11.39 -13.91 6.50
CA TYR A 146 10.74 -14.27 5.25
C TYR A 146 9.46 -15.08 5.51
N LYS A 147 8.36 -14.72 4.83
CA LYS A 147 7.00 -15.24 5.01
C LYS A 147 6.37 -14.97 6.38
N THR A 148 6.81 -13.94 7.12
CA THR A 148 5.98 -13.45 8.24
C THR A 148 4.59 -13.09 7.71
N CYS A 149 3.57 -13.68 8.33
CA CYS A 149 2.17 -13.55 7.96
C CYS A 149 1.51 -12.43 8.76
N PHE A 150 0.67 -11.65 8.10
CA PHE A 150 -0.18 -10.63 8.69
C PHE A 150 -1.61 -11.02 8.39
N GLU A 151 -2.41 -11.15 9.44
CA GLU A 151 -3.81 -11.54 9.31
C GLU A 151 -4.65 -10.31 8.96
N GLU A 152 -5.66 -10.50 8.12
CA GLU A 152 -6.66 -9.48 7.85
C GLU A 152 -7.53 -9.25 9.11
N LEU A 153 -7.84 -7.98 9.39
CA LEU A 153 -8.75 -7.58 10.45
C LEU A 153 -10.12 -7.22 9.88
N ASP A 154 -11.16 -7.65 10.56
CA ASP A 154 -12.54 -7.32 10.21
C ASP A 154 -12.80 -5.81 10.38
N VAL A 155 -13.10 -5.15 9.26
CA VAL A 155 -13.49 -3.74 9.21
C VAL A 155 -15.02 -3.64 9.32
N ALA A 156 -15.49 -3.11 10.44
CA ALA A 156 -16.92 -2.88 10.68
C ALA A 156 -17.47 -1.81 9.73
N ASN A 157 -16.72 -0.71 9.60
CA ASN A 157 -17.09 0.45 8.81
C ASN A 157 -15.85 1.28 8.50
N TRP A 158 -15.92 2.10 7.45
CA TRP A 158 -14.92 3.12 7.20
C TRP A 158 -15.55 4.33 6.50
N GLN A 159 -14.93 5.49 6.68
CA GLN A 159 -15.34 6.72 6.01
C GLN A 159 -14.14 7.58 5.65
N ALA A 160 -14.26 8.29 4.53
CA ALA A 160 -13.29 9.29 4.10
C ALA A 160 -13.92 10.68 4.22
N LYS A 161 -13.33 11.56 5.02
CA LYS A 161 -13.85 12.92 5.25
C LYS A 161 -12.73 13.89 5.62
N GLN A 162 -12.75 15.09 5.02
CA GLN A 162 -11.81 16.17 5.37
C GLN A 162 -10.33 15.75 5.28
N GLY A 163 -9.97 14.99 4.24
CA GLY A 163 -8.61 14.48 4.06
C GLY A 163 -8.22 13.32 4.98
N GLU A 164 -9.12 12.80 5.82
CA GLU A 164 -8.85 11.68 6.73
C GLU A 164 -9.67 10.45 6.34
N ILE A 165 -9.09 9.26 6.60
CA ILE A 165 -9.81 7.99 6.63
C ILE A 165 -10.01 7.62 8.09
N THR A 166 -11.24 7.37 8.51
CA THR A 166 -11.55 6.75 9.79
C THR A 166 -12.01 5.32 9.53
N ILE A 167 -11.36 4.36 10.17
CA ILE A 167 -11.68 2.94 10.06
C ILE A 167 -12.10 2.42 11.44
N GLU A 168 -13.28 1.81 11.50
CA GLU A 168 -13.84 1.19 12.69
C GLU A 168 -13.64 -0.33 12.59
N LEU A 169 -12.97 -0.91 13.57
CA LEU A 169 -12.75 -2.36 13.70
C LEU A 169 -13.92 -2.99 14.47
N ASP A 170 -14.35 -4.19 14.06
CA ASP A 170 -15.41 -4.92 14.76
C ASP A 170 -15.01 -5.27 16.20
N ASN A 171 -13.75 -5.73 16.39
CA ASN A 171 -13.18 -6.05 17.69
C ASN A 171 -11.66 -5.85 17.68
N LEU A 172 -11.12 -5.37 18.80
CA LEU A 172 -9.68 -5.35 19.01
C LEU A 172 -9.22 -6.73 19.50
N LYS A 173 -8.56 -7.49 18.63
CA LYS A 173 -7.96 -8.79 18.99
C LYS A 173 -6.74 -8.56 19.92
N SER A 174 -6.56 -9.43 20.93
CA SER A 174 -5.34 -9.40 21.76
C SER A 174 -4.12 -9.84 20.94
N GLY A 175 -2.93 -9.32 21.27
CA GLY A 175 -1.69 -9.69 20.57
C GLY A 175 -1.42 -8.90 19.29
N LEU A 176 -2.23 -7.89 18.96
CA LEU A 176 -1.97 -7.00 17.82
C LEU A 176 -0.60 -6.32 17.96
N GLY A 177 0.20 -6.41 16.90
CA GLY A 177 1.47 -5.73 16.71
C GLY A 177 1.42 -4.75 15.55
N ASP A 178 2.45 -4.76 14.71
CA ASP A 178 2.56 -3.91 13.53
C ASP A 178 1.36 -4.07 12.60
N THR A 179 0.77 -2.93 12.19
CA THR A 179 -0.46 -2.89 11.41
C THR A 179 -0.26 -2.05 10.15
N PHE A 180 -0.82 -2.55 9.06
CA PHE A 180 -0.81 -1.96 7.72
C PHE A 180 -2.23 -1.81 7.22
N VAL A 181 -2.47 -0.78 6.41
CA VAL A 181 -3.75 -0.53 5.76
C VAL A 181 -3.53 -0.47 4.26
N GLU A 182 -4.19 -1.35 3.52
CA GLU A 182 -4.36 -1.22 2.08
C GLU A 182 -5.48 -0.22 1.82
N ILE A 183 -5.16 0.88 1.14
CA ILE A 183 -6.12 1.90 0.71
C ILE A 183 -6.33 1.73 -0.78
N GLN A 184 -7.53 1.31 -1.16
CA GLN A 184 -7.94 1.17 -2.56
C GLN A 184 -8.55 2.49 -3.03
N ILE A 185 -8.08 3.00 -4.15
CA ILE A 185 -8.61 4.18 -4.83
C ILE A 185 -9.04 3.78 -6.24
N LYS A 186 -9.81 4.64 -6.91
CA LYS A 186 -10.34 4.34 -8.25
C LYS A 186 -9.28 3.87 -9.27
N ASP A 187 -8.09 4.46 -9.23
CA ASP A 187 -7.02 4.21 -10.21
C ASP A 187 -5.77 3.53 -9.59
N GLY A 188 -5.90 2.88 -8.43
CA GLY A 188 -4.74 2.28 -7.78
C GLY A 188 -4.96 1.81 -6.35
N ARG A 189 -3.86 1.48 -5.69
CA ARG A 189 -3.83 1.03 -4.30
C ARG A 189 -2.52 1.41 -3.64
N PHE A 190 -2.57 1.65 -2.34
CA PHE A 190 -1.41 1.93 -1.50
C PHE A 190 -1.46 1.02 -0.30
N LEU A 191 -0.30 0.62 0.20
CA LEU A 191 -0.18 0.04 1.53
C LEU A 191 0.50 1.08 2.42
N THR A 192 -0.05 1.31 3.61
CA THR A 192 0.48 2.28 4.57
C THR A 192 0.62 1.64 5.94
N PHE A 193 1.76 1.89 6.59
CA PHE A 193 1.96 1.50 7.99
C PHE A 193 1.25 2.48 8.94
N VAL A 194 0.49 1.96 9.92
CA VAL A 194 -0.31 2.80 10.86
C VAL A 194 0.00 2.55 12.33
N GLU A 195 1.04 1.77 12.63
CA GLU A 195 1.39 1.27 13.97
C GLU A 195 0.25 0.45 14.60
N LYS A 196 0.52 -0.17 15.75
CA LYS A 196 -0.48 -0.89 16.54
C LYS A 196 -1.64 0.06 16.92
N PRO A 197 -2.92 -0.31 16.67
CA PRO A 197 -4.05 0.47 17.11
C PRO A 197 -4.25 0.37 18.63
N ASP A 198 -4.50 1.52 19.28
CA ASP A 198 -4.77 1.61 20.73
C ASP A 198 -6.26 1.41 21.07
N GLY A 199 -7.11 1.24 20.06
CA GLY A 199 -8.55 1.08 20.19
C GLY A 199 -9.18 0.53 18.91
N THR A 200 -10.51 0.52 18.85
CA THR A 200 -11.27 0.03 17.69
C THR A 200 -11.37 1.05 16.56
N GLU A 201 -10.69 2.19 16.68
CA GLU A 201 -10.70 3.26 15.66
C GLU A 201 -9.28 3.54 15.20
N ILE A 202 -9.08 3.56 13.88
CA ILE A 202 -7.83 3.96 13.22
C ILE A 202 -8.10 5.18 12.36
N ILE A 203 -7.27 6.22 12.52
CA ILE A 203 -7.39 7.47 11.75
C ILE A 203 -6.15 7.65 10.90
N ILE A 204 -6.32 7.64 9.57
CA ILE A 204 -5.25 7.82 8.59
C ILE A 204 -5.41 9.18 7.92
N PRO A 205 -4.60 10.19 8.29
CA PRO A 205 -4.70 11.50 7.65
C PRO A 205 -4.07 11.49 6.25
N LYS A 206 -4.38 12.53 5.46
CA LYS A 206 -3.90 12.82 4.10
C LYS A 206 -4.51 11.99 2.95
N PHE A 207 -5.15 10.87 3.21
CA PHE A 207 -5.67 10.01 2.15
C PHE A 207 -7.16 10.22 1.84
N GLY A 208 -7.91 10.90 2.71
CA GLY A 208 -9.37 10.98 2.61
C GLY A 208 -9.92 11.69 1.36
N ASP A 209 -9.07 12.41 0.63
CA ASP A 209 -9.47 13.14 -0.58
C ASP A 209 -9.15 12.37 -1.89
N LEU A 210 -8.69 11.11 -1.80
CA LEU A 210 -8.17 10.32 -2.93
C LEU A 210 -9.22 9.43 -3.63
N ASP A 211 -10.52 9.76 -3.56
CA ASP A 211 -11.60 8.93 -4.13
C ASP A 211 -11.49 7.44 -3.72
N ILE A 212 -11.41 7.21 -2.42
CA ILE A 212 -11.22 5.87 -1.83
C ILE A 212 -12.43 4.98 -2.14
N THR A 213 -12.15 3.75 -2.57
CA THR A 213 -13.15 2.74 -2.91
C THR A 213 -13.17 1.55 -1.95
N GLY A 214 -12.13 1.38 -1.12
CA GLY A 214 -12.05 0.31 -0.14
C GLY A 214 -10.85 0.46 0.78
N VAL A 215 -10.92 -0.19 1.94
CA VAL A 215 -9.81 -0.30 2.89
C VAL A 215 -9.75 -1.73 3.42
N ASN A 216 -8.55 -2.31 3.47
CA ASN A 216 -8.28 -3.58 4.15
C ASN A 216 -7.20 -3.34 5.20
N ILE A 217 -7.25 -4.05 6.32
CA ILE A 217 -6.28 -3.91 7.41
C ILE A 217 -5.58 -5.24 7.63
N TYR A 218 -4.25 -5.20 7.70
CA TYR A 218 -3.41 -6.36 7.96
C TYR A 218 -2.57 -6.13 9.21
N ALA A 219 -2.58 -7.08 10.15
CA ALA A 219 -1.83 -6.95 11.38
C ALA A 219 -1.00 -8.18 11.71
N LEU A 220 0.15 -7.95 12.31
CA LEU A 220 0.96 -8.98 12.94
C LEU A 220 0.33 -9.35 14.28
N PHE A 221 0.35 -10.64 14.62
CA PHE A 221 -0.06 -11.17 15.91
C PHE A 221 1.13 -11.78 16.64
N GLU A 222 1.36 -11.35 17.88
CA GLU A 222 2.41 -11.83 18.79
C GLU A 222 1.85 -12.69 19.95
#